data_AF-A0A969G3D9-F1
#
_entry.id   AF-A0A969G3D9-F1
#
_cell.length_a   1.000
_cell.length_b   1.000
_cell.length_c   1.000
_cell.angle_alpha   90.00
_cell.angle_beta   90.00
_cell.angle_gamma   90.00
#
_symmetry.space_group_name_H-M   'P 1'
#
loop_
_entity.id
_entity.type
_entity.pdbx_description
1 polymer ?
#
loop_
_entity_poly.entity_id
_entity_poly.type
_entity_poly.pdbx_seq_one_letter_code
_entity_poly.pdbx_strand_id
1 'polypeptide(L)'
;MFSELDGIILDATALIDFQFLGDWDWLKNNYAPLYIAQEVLDSDNLTPQTRSIAEKYLMPICLDTEEMFNSFMRFALEAPLLSIADRSTLALAQHRFLLCASDDGLMVKTCENHGIPYIRTLKLLSEMVRTKYKTVAQVKKYVQILMGQRGKHISQSVLRAWYDDLERSQSLAVYKLIIQ
;
A
#
# COMPACT_ATOMS: atom_id res chain seq x y z
N MET A 1 14.34 -0.78 4.94
CA MET A 1 14.86 -1.79 5.86
C MET A 1 13.65 -2.20 6.68
N PHE A 2 12.99 -3.28 6.27
CA PHE A 2 11.75 -3.81 6.85
C PHE A 2 11.98 -5.25 7.35
N SER A 3 13.19 -5.55 7.82
CA SER A 3 13.65 -6.93 8.09
C SER A 3 12.96 -7.63 9.26
N GLU A 4 11.99 -6.98 9.90
CA GLU A 4 11.19 -7.51 11.01
C GLU A 4 9.70 -7.68 10.63
N LEU A 5 9.31 -7.41 9.37
CA LEU A 5 7.92 -7.55 8.93
C LEU A 5 7.71 -8.88 8.20
N ASP A 6 6.59 -9.54 8.49
CA ASP A 6 6.24 -10.85 7.94
C ASP A 6 5.53 -10.77 6.58
N GLY A 7 5.58 -9.61 5.92
CA GLY A 7 4.99 -9.36 4.61
C GLY A 7 4.27 -8.02 4.53
N ILE A 8 3.42 -7.87 3.52
CA ILE A 8 2.58 -6.69 3.30
C ILE A 8 1.13 -7.12 3.17
N ILE A 9 0.20 -6.36 3.75
CA ILE A 9 -1.24 -6.51 3.54
C ILE A 9 -1.76 -5.31 2.77
N LEU A 10 -2.48 -5.57 1.69
CA LEU A 10 -3.07 -4.53 0.85
C LEU A 10 -4.54 -4.33 1.23
N ASP A 11 -4.92 -3.09 1.52
CA ASP A 11 -6.31 -2.70 1.55
C ASP A 11 -6.90 -2.62 0.13
N ALA A 12 -8.21 -2.32 0.04
CA ALA A 12 -8.86 -2.16 -1.25
C ALA A 12 -8.24 -1.03 -2.09
N THR A 13 -7.80 0.07 -1.45
CA THR A 13 -7.25 1.21 -2.20
C THR A 13 -5.94 0.82 -2.90
N ALA A 14 -4.99 0.23 -2.18
CA ALA A 14 -3.71 -0.22 -2.70
C ALA A 14 -3.86 -1.37 -3.71
N LEU A 15 -4.79 -2.29 -3.48
CA LEU A 15 -5.14 -3.33 -4.47
C LEU A 15 -5.57 -2.70 -5.80
N ILE A 16 -6.49 -1.73 -5.75
CA ILE A 16 -6.97 -1.05 -6.96
C ILE A 16 -5.81 -0.25 -7.59
N ASP A 17 -4.95 0.44 -6.84
CA ASP A 17 -3.75 1.07 -7.41
C ASP A 17 -2.94 0.07 -8.25
N PHE A 18 -2.55 -1.07 -7.65
CA PHE A 18 -1.70 -2.05 -8.32
C PHE A 18 -2.38 -2.81 -9.45
N GLN A 19 -3.71 -2.92 -9.44
CA GLN A 19 -4.46 -3.40 -10.61
C GLN A 19 -4.19 -2.53 -11.84
N PHE A 20 -4.18 -1.20 -11.69
CA PHE A 20 -3.93 -0.28 -12.80
C PHE A 20 -2.45 -0.19 -13.18
N LEU A 21 -1.54 -0.33 -12.20
CA LEU A 21 -0.10 -0.24 -12.45
C LEU A 21 0.49 -1.53 -13.07
N GLY A 22 -0.05 -2.70 -12.70
CA GLY A 22 0.34 -3.99 -13.26
C GLY A 22 1.68 -4.58 -12.78
N ASP A 23 2.48 -3.86 -11.99
CA ASP A 23 3.80 -4.32 -11.51
C ASP A 23 3.72 -5.18 -10.22
N TRP A 24 2.94 -6.25 -10.27
CA TRP A 24 2.78 -7.20 -9.16
C TRP A 24 4.08 -7.96 -8.84
N ASP A 25 4.89 -8.28 -9.85
CA ASP A 25 6.15 -9.00 -9.67
C ASP A 25 7.15 -8.20 -8.84
N TRP A 26 7.21 -6.88 -9.03
CA TRP A 26 8.06 -6.03 -8.20
C TRP A 26 7.59 -6.02 -6.75
N LEU A 27 6.27 -5.88 -6.54
CA LEU A 27 5.71 -5.90 -5.20
C LEU A 27 6.05 -7.23 -4.50
N LYS A 28 5.85 -8.36 -5.18
CA LYS A 28 6.20 -9.70 -4.68
C LYS A 28 7.70 -9.82 -4.35
N ASN A 29 8.58 -9.38 -5.24
CA ASN A 29 10.03 -9.51 -5.03
C ASN A 29 10.57 -8.66 -3.87
N ASN A 30 9.86 -7.61 -3.44
CA ASN A 30 10.31 -6.69 -2.39
C ASN A 30 9.53 -6.83 -1.08
N TYR A 31 8.34 -7.40 -1.12
CA TYR A 31 7.39 -7.40 -0.01
C TYR A 31 6.69 -8.73 0.25
N ALA A 32 7.05 -9.80 -0.48
CA ALA A 32 6.43 -11.10 -0.23
C ALA A 32 6.62 -11.56 1.23
N PRO A 33 5.61 -12.24 1.80
CA PRO A 33 4.33 -12.59 1.18
C PRO A 33 3.37 -11.39 1.04
N LEU A 34 2.52 -11.43 0.01
CA LEU A 34 1.50 -10.41 -0.24
C LEU A 34 0.15 -10.91 0.26
N TYR A 35 -0.47 -10.16 1.16
CA TYR A 35 -1.69 -10.55 1.84
C TYR A 35 -2.87 -9.65 1.48
N ILE A 36 -4.07 -10.20 1.69
CA ILE A 36 -5.32 -9.43 1.70
C ILE A 36 -6.25 -9.98 2.78
N ALA A 37 -7.01 -9.12 3.44
CA ALA A 37 -8.03 -9.57 4.38
C ALA A 37 -9.19 -10.21 3.60
N GLN A 38 -9.73 -11.32 4.11
CA GLN A 38 -10.87 -11.99 3.46
C GLN A 38 -12.08 -11.06 3.31
N GLU A 39 -12.33 -10.18 4.29
CA GLU A 39 -13.43 -9.23 4.26
C GLU A 39 -13.28 -8.16 3.15
N VAL A 40 -12.06 -7.94 2.63
CA VAL A 40 -11.86 -7.11 1.43
C VAL A 40 -12.39 -7.85 0.20
N LEU A 41 -12.09 -9.14 0.06
CA LEU A 41 -12.57 -9.96 -1.08
C LEU A 41 -14.08 -10.12 -1.08
N ASP A 42 -14.66 -10.29 0.12
CA ASP A 42 -16.09 -10.45 0.34
C ASP A 42 -16.87 -9.13 0.17
N SER A 43 -16.17 -7.99 0.05
CA SER A 43 -16.82 -6.70 -0.18
C SER A 43 -17.51 -6.65 -1.54
N ASP A 44 -18.78 -6.23 -1.54
CA ASP A 44 -19.55 -5.95 -2.75
C ASP A 44 -19.00 -4.74 -3.56
N ASN A 45 -18.10 -3.96 -2.97
CA ASN A 45 -17.51 -2.79 -3.62
C ASN A 45 -16.35 -3.14 -4.57
N LEU A 46 -15.86 -4.38 -4.56
CA LEU A 46 -14.84 -4.82 -5.50
C LEU A 46 -15.45 -5.24 -6.84
N THR A 47 -14.89 -4.73 -7.92
CA THR A 47 -15.26 -5.22 -9.25
C THR A 47 -14.81 -6.68 -9.42
N PRO A 48 -15.50 -7.48 -10.26
CA PRO A 48 -15.07 -8.85 -10.55
C PRO A 48 -13.62 -8.94 -11.06
N GLN A 49 -13.18 -7.95 -11.82
CA GLN A 49 -11.80 -7.88 -12.31
C GLN A 49 -10.82 -7.64 -11.15
N THR A 50 -11.11 -6.71 -10.25
CA THR A 50 -10.27 -6.43 -9.08
C THR A 50 -10.15 -7.65 -8.17
N ARG A 51 -11.27 -8.37 -7.95
CA ARG A 51 -11.30 -9.61 -7.17
C ARG A 51 -10.43 -10.70 -7.81
N SER A 52 -10.56 -10.92 -9.11
CA SER A 52 -9.72 -11.89 -9.84
C SER A 52 -8.22 -11.56 -9.77
N ILE A 53 -7.87 -10.28 -9.81
CA ILE A 53 -6.48 -9.84 -9.64
C ILE A 53 -5.99 -10.11 -8.22
N ALA A 54 -6.81 -9.84 -7.20
CA ALA A 54 -6.47 -10.15 -5.82
C ALA A 54 -6.23 -11.65 -5.62
N GLU A 55 -7.16 -12.50 -6.08
CA GLU A 55 -7.04 -13.97 -5.99
C GLU A 55 -5.79 -14.51 -6.70
N LYS A 56 -5.34 -13.84 -7.76
CA LYS A 56 -4.15 -14.23 -8.51
C LYS A 56 -2.84 -13.94 -7.78
N TYR A 57 -2.76 -12.81 -7.06
CA TYR A 57 -1.47 -12.29 -6.54
C TYR A 57 -1.39 -12.22 -5.02
N LEU A 58 -2.51 -12.22 -4.31
CA LEU A 58 -2.59 -12.00 -2.87
C LEU A 58 -3.09 -13.27 -2.17
N MET A 59 -2.52 -13.55 -1.01
CA MET A 59 -2.95 -14.63 -0.15
C MET A 59 -4.02 -14.11 0.83
N PRO A 60 -5.27 -14.61 0.76
CA PRO A 60 -6.30 -14.23 1.72
C PRO A 60 -5.95 -14.74 3.12
N ILE A 61 -6.16 -13.89 4.12
CA ILE A 61 -6.02 -14.23 5.54
C ILE A 61 -7.24 -13.73 6.31
N CYS A 62 -7.60 -14.46 7.36
CA CYS A 62 -8.78 -14.20 8.18
C CYS A 62 -8.37 -13.83 9.61
N LEU A 63 -9.28 -13.16 10.32
CA LEU A 63 -9.19 -13.00 11.77
C LEU A 63 -9.42 -14.38 12.42
N ASP A 64 -8.38 -14.95 13.02
CA ASP A 64 -8.40 -16.33 13.53
C ASP A 64 -8.04 -16.44 15.02
N THR A 65 -7.84 -15.31 15.70
CA THR A 65 -7.53 -15.25 17.13
C THR A 65 -8.44 -14.26 17.86
N GLU A 66 -8.69 -14.51 19.14
CA GLU A 66 -9.53 -13.64 19.97
C GLU A 66 -8.94 -12.22 20.06
N GLU A 67 -7.62 -12.10 20.15
CA GLU A 67 -6.91 -10.82 20.22
C GLU A 67 -7.09 -9.98 18.94
N MET A 68 -7.10 -10.64 17.77
CA MET A 68 -7.40 -10.00 16.49
C MET A 68 -8.86 -9.51 16.45
N PHE A 69 -9.82 -10.34 16.89
CA PHE A 69 -11.22 -9.93 16.97
C PHE A 69 -11.44 -8.77 17.95
N ASN A 70 -10.78 -8.79 19.11
CA ASN A 70 -10.83 -7.69 20.07
C ASN A 70 -10.28 -6.39 19.47
N SER A 71 -9.21 -6.47 18.69
CA SER A 71 -8.64 -5.28 18.02
C SER A 71 -9.53 -4.78 16.88
N PHE A 72 -10.13 -5.69 16.11
CA PHE A 72 -11.16 -5.36 15.12
C PHE A 72 -12.32 -4.57 15.75
N MET A 73 -12.84 -5.04 16.89
CA MET A 73 -13.90 -4.35 17.62
C MET A 73 -13.44 -3.01 18.20
N ARG A 74 -12.20 -2.93 18.69
CA ARG A 74 -11.62 -1.67 19.19
C ARG A 74 -11.55 -0.61 18.08
N PHE A 75 -11.07 -0.97 16.89
CA PHE A 75 -11.02 -0.04 15.76
C PHE A 75 -12.41 0.47 15.35
N ALA A 76 -13.45 -0.35 15.48
CA ALA A 76 -14.83 0.08 15.25
C ALA A 76 -15.28 1.19 16.20
N LEU A 77 -14.83 1.16 17.46
CA LEU A 77 -15.18 2.14 18.48
C LEU A 77 -14.38 3.43 18.31
N GLU A 78 -13.08 3.31 18.04
CA GLU A 78 -12.16 4.45 17.95
C GLU A 78 -12.25 5.19 16.61
N ALA A 79 -12.54 4.47 15.53
CA ALA A 79 -12.71 5.03 14.19
C ALA A 79 -13.98 4.46 13.50
N PRO A 80 -15.17 4.94 13.90
CA PRO A 80 -16.46 4.38 13.44
C PRO A 80 -16.69 4.41 11.92
N LEU A 81 -15.98 5.29 11.22
CA LEU A 81 -16.07 5.43 9.76
C LEU A 81 -15.25 4.38 8.98
N LEU A 82 -14.38 3.62 9.64
CA LEU A 82 -13.69 2.50 8.97
C LEU A 82 -14.71 1.45 8.56
N SER A 83 -14.58 0.89 7.37
CA SER A 83 -15.39 -0.25 6.94
C SER A 83 -14.96 -1.54 7.67
N ILE A 84 -15.76 -2.61 7.54
CA ILE A 84 -15.39 -3.93 8.05
C ILE A 84 -14.06 -4.39 7.46
N ALA A 85 -13.87 -4.20 6.15
CA ALA A 85 -12.66 -4.57 5.43
C ALA A 85 -11.41 -3.81 5.94
N ASP A 86 -11.56 -2.51 6.24
CA ASP A 86 -10.44 -1.71 6.76
C ASP A 86 -10.07 -2.14 8.18
N ARG A 87 -11.08 -2.37 9.03
CA ARG A 87 -10.88 -2.83 10.42
C ARG A 87 -10.20 -4.19 10.47
N SER A 88 -10.59 -5.13 9.60
CA SER A 88 -9.97 -6.45 9.56
C SER A 88 -8.55 -6.37 9.04
N THR A 89 -8.30 -5.56 8.01
CA THR A 89 -6.95 -5.27 7.49
C THR A 89 -6.03 -4.71 8.58
N LEU A 90 -6.49 -3.74 9.37
CA LEU A 90 -5.72 -3.15 10.48
C LEU A 90 -5.43 -4.18 11.58
N ALA A 91 -6.43 -4.98 11.97
CA ALA A 91 -6.26 -6.00 13.00
C ALA A 91 -5.24 -7.06 12.55
N LEU A 92 -5.32 -7.51 11.31
CA LEU A 92 -4.34 -8.44 10.74
C LEU A 92 -2.95 -7.83 10.67
N ALA A 93 -2.84 -6.57 10.22
CA ALA A 93 -1.56 -5.88 10.15
C ALA A 93 -0.88 -5.75 11.51
N GLN A 94 -1.66 -5.39 12.54
CA GLN A 94 -1.17 -5.23 13.90
C GLN A 94 -0.66 -6.55 14.50
N HIS A 95 -1.43 -7.62 14.39
CA HIS A 95 -1.15 -8.87 15.11
C HIS A 95 -0.22 -9.82 14.37
N ARG A 96 -0.09 -9.65 13.05
CA ARG A 96 0.83 -10.45 12.22
C ARG A 96 2.06 -9.66 11.78
N PHE A 97 2.33 -8.51 12.39
CA PHE A 97 3.49 -7.66 12.08
C PHE A 97 3.65 -7.38 10.58
N LEU A 98 2.54 -7.06 9.89
CA LEU A 98 2.54 -6.82 8.45
C LEU A 98 2.65 -5.33 8.15
N LEU A 99 3.31 -4.99 7.04
CA LEU A 99 3.25 -3.65 6.47
C LEU A 99 1.85 -3.39 5.91
N CYS A 100 1.14 -2.38 6.40
CA CYS A 100 -0.16 -2.00 5.87
C CYS A 100 -0.01 -1.08 4.65
N ALA A 101 -0.40 -1.54 3.46
CA ALA A 101 -0.44 -0.71 2.26
C ALA A 101 -1.83 -0.09 2.10
N SER A 102 -1.91 1.24 2.19
CA SER A 102 -3.16 1.99 2.02
C SER A 102 -2.87 3.44 1.65
N ASP A 103 -3.73 4.03 0.83
CA ASP A 103 -3.79 5.49 0.64
C ASP A 103 -5.03 6.13 1.27
N ASP A 104 -5.88 5.33 1.93
CA ASP A 104 -6.99 5.86 2.71
C ASP A 104 -6.47 6.68 3.90
N GLY A 105 -7.03 7.87 4.07
CA GLY A 105 -6.59 8.81 5.10
C GLY A 105 -6.89 8.33 6.51
N LEU A 106 -8.03 7.66 6.70
CA LEU A 106 -8.46 7.17 8.00
C LEU A 106 -7.68 5.92 8.41
N MET A 107 -7.43 5.01 7.47
CA MET A 107 -6.54 3.87 7.68
C MET A 107 -5.13 4.32 8.07
N VAL A 108 -4.53 5.23 7.31
CA VAL A 108 -3.17 5.74 7.60
C VAL A 108 -3.09 6.39 8.98
N LYS A 109 -4.06 7.23 9.34
CA LYS A 109 -4.12 7.84 10.68
C LYS A 109 -4.27 6.77 11.77
N THR A 110 -5.04 5.72 11.52
CA THR A 110 -5.20 4.62 12.48
C THR A 110 -3.90 3.85 12.62
N CYS A 111 -3.20 3.55 11.51
CA CYS A 111 -1.87 2.95 11.58
C CYS A 111 -0.90 3.77 12.42
N GLU A 112 -0.85 5.09 12.24
CA GLU A 112 -0.02 6.00 13.04
C GLU A 112 -0.35 5.94 14.53
N ASN A 113 -1.64 6.03 14.89
CA ASN A 113 -2.08 6.01 16.28
C ASN A 113 -1.75 4.70 17.02
N HIS A 114 -1.69 3.59 16.29
CA HIS A 114 -1.46 2.26 16.87
C HIS A 114 -0.05 1.72 16.62
N GLY A 115 0.85 2.51 16.03
CA GLY A 115 2.21 2.07 15.72
C GLY A 115 2.27 0.95 14.69
N ILE A 116 1.24 0.81 13.84
CA ILE A 116 1.22 -0.17 12.76
C ILE A 116 2.05 0.40 11.60
N PRO A 117 3.10 -0.30 11.14
CA PRO A 117 3.89 0.16 10.01
C PRO A 117 3.02 0.20 8.76
N TYR A 118 3.13 1.29 8.00
CA TYR A 118 2.32 1.49 6.80
C TYR A 118 3.13 2.05 5.63
N ILE A 119 2.60 1.89 4.43
CA ILE A 119 3.15 2.48 3.21
C ILE A 119 2.05 2.95 2.25
N ARG A 120 2.29 4.11 1.63
CA ARG A 120 1.40 4.75 0.65
C ARG A 120 1.85 4.48 -0.78
N THR A 121 0.97 4.54 -1.78
CA THR A 121 1.35 4.20 -3.17
C THR A 121 2.48 5.08 -3.69
N LEU A 122 2.48 6.39 -3.41
CA LEU A 122 3.58 7.26 -3.85
C LEU A 122 4.94 6.83 -3.28
N LYS A 123 4.97 6.29 -2.04
CA LYS A 123 6.20 5.78 -1.45
C LYS A 123 6.66 4.49 -2.13
N LEU A 124 5.74 3.57 -2.44
CA LEU A 124 6.03 2.37 -3.22
C LEU A 124 6.62 2.73 -4.60
N LEU A 125 6.06 3.74 -5.27
CA LEU A 125 6.60 4.24 -6.54
C LEU A 125 8.00 4.83 -6.39
N SER A 126 8.28 5.61 -5.33
CA SER A 126 9.65 6.07 -5.04
C SER A 126 10.63 4.93 -4.84
N GLU A 127 10.17 3.83 -4.23
CA GLU A 127 11.03 2.67 -4.02
C GLU A 127 11.31 1.89 -5.28
N MET A 128 10.37 1.82 -6.23
CA MET A 128 10.65 1.27 -7.56
C MET A 128 11.82 2.02 -8.23
N VAL A 129 11.94 3.33 -8.01
CA VAL A 129 13.11 4.11 -8.45
C VAL A 129 14.35 3.77 -7.64
N ARG A 130 14.24 3.71 -6.30
CA ARG A 130 15.36 3.38 -5.40
C ARG A 130 15.97 2.00 -5.70
N THR A 131 15.15 1.01 -6.02
CA THR A 131 15.60 -0.34 -6.39
C THR A 131 15.98 -0.44 -7.87
N LYS A 132 16.01 0.68 -8.60
CA LYS A 132 16.32 0.76 -10.04
C LYS A 132 15.40 -0.08 -10.93
N TYR A 133 14.22 -0.44 -10.43
CA TYR A 133 13.22 -1.21 -11.18
C TYR A 133 12.51 -0.34 -12.23
N LYS A 134 12.24 0.93 -11.88
CA LYS A 134 11.72 1.95 -12.81
C LYS A 134 12.55 3.22 -12.73
N THR A 135 12.52 3.98 -13.81
CA THR A 135 13.04 5.35 -13.85
C THR A 135 12.06 6.35 -13.24
N VAL A 136 12.55 7.55 -12.88
CA VAL A 136 11.70 8.67 -12.47
C VAL A 136 10.61 8.95 -13.51
N ALA A 137 10.96 9.00 -14.79
CA ALA A 137 10.00 9.24 -15.87
C ALA A 137 8.88 8.18 -15.93
N GLN A 138 9.20 6.91 -15.68
CA GLN A 138 8.20 5.84 -15.67
C GLN A 138 7.26 5.96 -14.46
N VAL A 139 7.76 6.24 -13.25
CA VAL A 139 6.88 6.39 -12.09
C VAL A 139 6.04 7.67 -12.14
N LYS A 140 6.51 8.74 -12.81
CA LYS A 140 5.67 9.91 -13.12
C LYS A 140 4.50 9.52 -14.04
N LYS A 141 4.73 8.69 -15.06
CA LYS A 141 3.65 8.15 -15.92
C LYS A 141 2.66 7.28 -15.14
N TYR A 142 3.12 6.54 -14.13
CA TYR A 142 2.23 5.75 -13.28
C TYR A 142 1.27 6.61 -12.48
N VAL A 143 1.77 7.72 -11.92
CA VAL A 143 0.88 8.68 -11.26
C VAL A 143 -0.14 9.25 -12.25
N GLN A 144 0.26 9.55 -13.49
CA GLN A 144 -0.69 9.99 -14.52
C GLN A 144 -1.76 8.93 -14.83
N ILE A 145 -1.39 7.63 -14.88
CA ILE A 145 -2.34 6.52 -15.03
C ILE A 145 -3.31 6.48 -13.85
N LEU A 146 -2.81 6.56 -12.62
CA LEU A 146 -3.63 6.52 -11.41
C LEU A 146 -4.61 7.71 -11.37
N MET A 147 -4.17 8.91 -11.73
CA MET A 147 -5.03 10.10 -11.75
C MET A 147 -6.02 10.09 -12.91
N GLY A 148 -5.59 9.68 -14.10
CA GLY A 148 -6.39 9.80 -15.33
C GLY A 148 -7.32 8.61 -15.61
N GLN A 149 -6.85 7.38 -15.39
CA GLN A 149 -7.61 6.17 -15.70
C GLN A 149 -8.36 5.64 -14.47
N ARG A 150 -7.67 5.57 -13.32
CA ARG A 150 -8.30 5.14 -12.07
C ARG A 150 -9.15 6.26 -11.44
N GLY A 151 -8.83 7.52 -11.70
CA GLY A 151 -9.50 8.66 -11.06
C GLY A 151 -9.01 8.93 -9.63
N LYS A 152 -7.80 8.48 -9.26
CA LYS A 152 -7.22 8.74 -7.94
C LYS A 152 -6.98 10.24 -7.77
N HIS A 153 -7.58 10.83 -6.75
CA HIS A 153 -7.26 12.21 -6.38
C HIS A 153 -5.96 12.26 -5.59
N ILE A 154 -5.00 13.06 -6.06
CA ILE A 154 -3.79 13.40 -5.32
C ILE A 154 -3.70 14.92 -5.29
N SER A 155 -3.56 15.51 -4.11
CA SER A 155 -3.46 16.95 -3.97
C SER A 155 -2.21 17.48 -4.66
N GLN A 156 -2.30 18.68 -5.24
CA GLN A 156 -1.18 19.27 -5.99
C GLN A 156 0.05 19.49 -5.09
N SER A 157 -0.14 19.83 -3.82
CA SER A 157 0.95 20.03 -2.87
C SER A 157 1.73 18.74 -2.60
N VAL A 158 1.02 17.63 -2.36
CA VAL A 158 1.63 16.30 -2.18
C VAL A 158 2.36 15.87 -3.44
N LEU A 159 1.74 16.08 -4.61
CA LEU A 159 2.34 15.69 -5.88
C LEU A 159 3.62 16.47 -6.20
N ARG A 160 3.62 17.79 -5.98
CA ARG A 160 4.81 18.64 -6.17
C ARG A 160 5.95 18.22 -5.24
N ALA A 161 5.66 18.09 -3.94
CA ALA A 161 6.66 17.64 -2.97
C ALA A 161 7.27 16.27 -3.35
N TRP A 162 6.42 15.34 -3.80
CA TRP A 162 6.89 14.02 -4.25
C TRP A 162 7.77 14.09 -5.50
N TYR A 163 7.44 14.92 -6.49
CA TYR A 163 8.29 15.13 -7.66
C TYR A 163 9.66 15.74 -7.29
N ASP A 164 9.67 16.75 -6.42
CA ASP A 164 10.90 17.40 -5.97
C ASP A 164 11.83 16.41 -5.24
N ASP A 165 11.26 15.48 -4.47
CA ASP A 165 12.01 14.44 -3.75
C ASP A 165 12.59 13.37 -4.69
N LEU A 166 11.84 12.98 -5.74
CA LEU A 166 12.33 12.05 -6.77
C LEU A 166 13.53 12.62 -7.53
N GLU A 167 13.46 13.89 -7.91
CA GLU A 167 14.52 14.56 -8.68
C GLU A 167 15.79 14.74 -7.84
N ARG A 168 15.66 15.14 -6.57
CA ARG A 168 16.78 15.23 -5.64
C ARG A 168 17.45 13.88 -5.40
N SER A 169 16.66 12.81 -5.26
CA SER A 169 17.18 11.45 -5.06
C SER A 169 17.98 10.95 -6.27
N GLN A 170 17.60 11.35 -7.48
CA GLN A 170 18.33 11.04 -8.70
C GLN A 170 19.64 11.83 -8.81
N SER A 171 19.63 13.13 -8.48
CA SER A 171 20.84 13.96 -8.51
C SER A 171 21.91 13.45 -7.54
N LEU A 172 21.54 13.07 -6.31
CA LEU A 172 22.49 12.53 -5.32
C LEU A 172 23.11 11.19 -5.77
N ALA A 173 22.39 10.37 -6.52
CA ALA A 173 22.92 9.13 -7.08
C ALA A 173 23.93 9.39 -8.21
N VAL A 174 23.72 10.45 -9.01
CA VAL A 174 24.64 10.88 -10.07
C VAL A 174 25.93 11.47 -9.49
N TYR A 175 25.84 12.31 -8.45
CA TYR A 175 27.02 12.88 -7.80
C TYR A 175 27.94 11.83 -7.18
N LYS A 176 27.41 10.72 -6.64
CA LYS A 176 28.24 9.62 -6.11
C LYS A 176 28.99 8.83 -7.19
N LEU A 177 28.53 8.85 -8.44
CA LEU A 177 29.18 8.16 -9.56
C LEU A 177 30.26 9.00 -10.26
N ILE A 178 30.28 10.32 -10.03
CA ILE A 178 31.26 11.24 -10.64
C ILE A 178 32.52 11.38 -9.75
N ILE A 179 32.44 10.98 -8.48
CA ILE A 179 33.52 11.15 -7.48
C ILE A 179 34.15 9.79 -7.10
N GLN A 180 33.96 8.75 -7.92
CA GLN A 180 34.66 7.46 -7.83
C GLN A 180 35.50 7.24 -9.08
#